data_AF-A0A924H057-F1
#
_entry.id   AF-A0A924H057-F1
#
_cell.length_a   1.000
_cell.length_b   1.000
_cell.length_c   1.000
_cell.angle_alpha   90.00
_cell.angle_beta   90.00
_cell.angle_gamma   90.00
#
_symmetry.space_group_name_H-M   'P 1'
#
loop_
_entity.id
_entity.type
_entity.pdbx_description
1 polymer ?
#
loop_
_entity_poly.entity_id
_entity_poly.type
_entity_poly.pdbx_seq_one_letter_code
_entity_poly.pdbx_strand_id
1 'polypeptide(L)'
;MASDAIVESGRPAVGTRIDIQALRGIAVLFVVLYHSGLVPGLAAGYLGVDIFFVVSGFLITGLIYRALNEGTFSLYAFYLRRAKRLLPAA
;
A
#
# COMPACT_ATOMS: atom_id res chain seq x y z
N MET A 1 0.46 41.34 -23.69
CA MET A 1 1.79 40.77 -23.36
C MET A 1 2.02 40.81 -21.86
N ALA A 2 1.19 40.11 -21.07
CA ALA A 2 1.39 39.78 -19.64
C ALA A 2 0.13 39.08 -19.07
N SER A 3 -0.22 37.86 -19.53
CA SER A 3 -1.38 37.14 -18.95
C SER A 3 -1.31 35.60 -19.05
N ASP A 4 -0.13 34.99 -19.25
CA ASP A 4 -0.02 33.53 -19.45
C ASP A 4 0.70 32.79 -18.31
N ALA A 5 0.82 33.40 -17.12
CA ALA A 5 1.62 32.85 -16.01
C ALA A 5 0.81 32.14 -14.90
N ILE A 6 -0.48 31.82 -15.10
CA ILE A 6 -1.30 31.13 -14.08
C ILE A 6 -1.91 29.82 -14.63
N VAL A 7 -1.15 29.03 -15.39
CA VAL A 7 -1.51 27.63 -15.63
C VAL A 7 -0.24 26.76 -15.75
N GLU A 8 0.59 26.74 -14.71
CA GLU A 8 1.45 25.57 -14.51
C GLU A 8 0.69 24.60 -13.59
N SER A 9 -0.35 23.98 -14.15
CA SER A 9 -1.03 22.86 -13.50
C SER A 9 -0.02 21.73 -13.37
N GLY A 10 0.58 21.63 -12.18
CA GLY A 10 1.51 20.57 -11.83
C GLY A 10 0.93 19.23 -12.28
N ARG A 11 1.67 18.55 -13.16
CA ARG A 11 1.33 17.19 -13.60
C ARG A 11 1.02 16.39 -12.34
N PRO A 12 -0.15 15.75 -12.21
CA PRO A 12 -0.39 14.88 -11.08
C PRO A 12 0.74 13.86 -11.08
N ALA A 13 1.57 13.90 -10.03
CA ALA A 13 2.60 12.90 -9.82
C ALA A 13 1.92 11.54 -10.00
N VAL A 14 2.49 10.66 -10.84
CA VAL A 14 1.96 9.31 -11.09
C VAL A 14 1.69 8.67 -9.72
N GLY A 15 0.41 8.68 -9.34
CA GLY A 15 0.02 8.78 -7.94
C GLY A 15 0.15 7.44 -7.26
N THR A 16 1.20 7.27 -6.47
CA THR A 16 1.18 6.24 -5.44
C THR A 16 -0.06 6.48 -4.60
N ARG A 17 -0.93 5.47 -4.43
CA ARG A 17 -2.15 5.58 -3.63
C ARG A 17 -1.80 5.69 -2.13
N ILE A 18 -1.44 6.91 -1.73
CA ILE A 18 -0.98 7.26 -0.37
C ILE A 18 -2.07 6.95 0.65
N ASP A 19 -3.33 7.16 0.30
CA ASP A 19 -4.52 6.76 1.07
C ASP A 19 -4.48 5.28 1.48
N ILE A 20 -4.22 4.38 0.52
CA ILE A 20 -4.17 2.93 0.77
C ILE A 20 -2.94 2.55 1.60
N GLN A 21 -1.81 3.22 1.38
CA GLN A 21 -0.61 2.98 2.17
C GLN A 21 -0.76 3.47 3.62
N ALA A 22 -1.40 4.63 3.82
CA ALA A 22 -1.71 5.17 5.13
C ALA A 22 -2.66 4.25 5.90
N LEU A 23 -3.70 3.71 5.25
CA LEU A 23 -4.60 2.72 5.85
C LEU A 23 -3.84 1.48 6.33
N ARG A 24 -2.90 0.96 5.52
CA ARG A 24 -2.04 -0.15 5.94
C ARG A 24 -1.12 0.24 7.11
N GLY A 25 -0.61 1.47 7.12
CA GLY A 25 0.20 2.00 8.22
C GLY A 25 -0.59 2.10 9.54
N ILE A 26 -1.83 2.60 9.49
CA ILE A 26 -2.74 2.66 10.66
C ILE A 26 -3.04 1.25 11.17
N ALA A 27 -3.28 0.30 10.27
CA ALA A 27 -3.51 -1.09 10.62
C ALA A 27 -2.30 -1.70 11.38
N VAL A 28 -1.08 -1.48 10.88
CA VAL A 28 0.15 -1.91 11.57
C VAL A 28 0.33 -1.20 12.91
N LEU A 29 -0.01 0.08 13.01
CA LEU A 29 0.05 0.83 14.27
C LEU A 29 -0.85 0.20 15.34
N PHE A 30 -2.07 -0.21 14.99
CA PHE A 30 -2.94 -0.94 15.92
C PHE A 30 -2.32 -2.26 16.39
N VAL A 31 -1.66 -3.00 15.50
CA VAL A 31 -0.96 -4.25 15.86
C VAL A 31 0.18 -3.98 16.84
N VAL A 32 0.99 -2.95 16.59
CA VAL A 32 2.12 -2.59 17.45
C VAL A 32 1.64 -2.09 18.82
N LEU A 33 0.61 -1.23 18.86
CA LEU A 33 0.04 -0.70 20.10
C LEU A 33 -0.59 -1.80 20.97
N TYR A 34 -1.20 -2.81 20.33
CA TYR A 34 -1.69 -3.99 21.04
C TYR A 34 -0.55 -4.81 21.65
N HIS A 35 0.50 -5.10 20.87
CA HIS A 35 1.61 -5.94 21.34
C HIS A 35 2.53 -5.24 22.35
N SER A 36 2.63 -3.91 22.32
CA SER A 36 3.48 -3.15 23.24
C SER A 36 2.94 -3.11 24.68
N GLY A 37 1.72 -3.59 24.91
CA GLY A 37 1.10 -3.62 26.24
C GLY A 37 0.82 -2.23 26.83
N LEU A 38 0.91 -1.17 26.02
CA LEU A 38 0.77 0.22 26.46
C LEU A 38 -0.66 0.60 26.83
N VAL A 39 -1.67 -0.17 26.39
CA VAL A 39 -3.09 0.11 26.63
C VAL A 39 -3.74 -1.08 27.34
N PRO A 40 -3.96 -1.00 28.67
CA PRO A 40 -4.68 -2.02 29.42
C PRO A 40 -6.11 -2.19 28.86
N GLY A 41 -6.50 -3.44 28.55
CA GLY A 41 -7.86 -3.76 28.08
C GLY A 41 -8.10 -3.67 26.57
N LEU A 42 -7.08 -3.35 25.76
CA LEU A 42 -7.20 -3.40 24.30
C LEU A 42 -7.21 -4.86 23.83
N ALA A 43 -8.38 -5.47 23.65
CA ALA A 43 -8.50 -6.85 23.17
C ALA A 43 -8.50 -6.98 21.62
N ALA A 44 -8.57 -5.85 20.90
CA ALA A 44 -8.87 -5.80 19.46
C ALA A 44 -7.63 -5.75 18.54
N GLY A 45 -6.45 -6.17 18.99
CA GLY A 45 -5.23 -6.12 18.16
C GLY A 45 -5.30 -6.94 16.87
N TYR A 46 -6.08 -8.01 16.87
CA TYR A 46 -6.31 -8.86 15.70
C TYR A 46 -7.00 -8.10 14.54
N LEU A 47 -7.83 -7.09 14.84
CA LEU A 47 -8.51 -6.30 13.84
C LEU A 47 -7.51 -5.54 12.94
N GLY A 48 -6.40 -5.07 13.51
CA GLY A 48 -5.32 -4.44 12.74
C GLY A 48 -4.69 -5.41 11.74
N VAL A 49 -4.52 -6.68 12.14
CA VAL A 49 -4.01 -7.75 11.28
C VAL A 49 -4.99 -8.02 10.13
N ASP A 50 -6.28 -8.16 10.45
CA ASP A 50 -7.34 -8.43 9.47
C ASP A 50 -7.44 -7.31 8.43
N ILE A 51 -7.50 -6.05 8.87
CA ILE A 51 -7.56 -4.88 7.97
C ILE A 51 -6.32 -4.84 7.06
N PHE A 52 -5.13 -5.06 7.62
CA PHE A 52 -3.89 -5.03 6.84
C PHE A 52 -3.90 -6.08 5.72
N PHE A 53 -4.31 -7.31 6.04
CA PHE A 53 -4.36 -8.40 5.07
C PHE A 53 -5.46 -8.20 4.02
N VAL A 54 -6.65 -7.75 4.41
CA VAL A 54 -7.75 -7.48 3.47
C VAL A 54 -7.36 -6.38 2.47
N VAL A 55 -6.83 -5.25 2.95
CA VAL A 55 -6.41 -4.14 2.07
C VAL A 55 -5.26 -4.56 1.15
N SER A 56 -4.29 -5.31 1.69
CA SER A 56 -3.16 -5.81 0.90
C SER A 56 -3.61 -6.83 -0.14
N GLY A 57 -4.52 -7.74 0.22
CA GLY A 57 -5.09 -8.77 -0.64
C GLY A 57 -5.89 -8.15 -1.80
N PHE A 58 -6.74 -7.16 -1.52
CA PHE A 58 -7.48 -6.43 -2.55
C PHE A 58 -6.55 -5.78 -3.57
N LEU A 59 -5.50 -5.08 -3.10
CA LEU A 59 -4.55 -4.42 -3.99
C LEU A 59 -3.74 -5.41 -4.82
N ILE A 60 -3.22 -6.48 -4.20
CA ILE A 60 -2.44 -7.51 -4.89
C ILE A 60 -3.30 -8.23 -5.93
N THR A 61 -4.52 -8.61 -5.57
CA THR A 61 -5.45 -9.30 -6.48
C THR A 61 -5.81 -8.40 -7.66
N GLY A 62 -6.10 -7.13 -7.43
CA GLY A 62 -6.38 -6.17 -8.52
C GLY A 62 -5.19 -5.99 -9.48
N LEU A 63 -3.96 -5.99 -8.96
CA LEU A 63 -2.75 -5.95 -9.79
C LEU A 63 -2.57 -7.22 -10.63
N ILE A 64 -2.80 -8.39 -10.03
CA ILE A 64 -2.72 -9.68 -10.74
C ILE A 64 -3.83 -9.78 -11.80
N TYR A 65 -5.07 -9.41 -11.44
CA TYR A 65 -6.22 -9.45 -12.33
C TYR A 65 -6.01 -8.58 -13.58
N ARG A 66 -5.51 -7.35 -13.41
CA ARG A 66 -5.13 -6.49 -14.54
C ARG A 66 -4.06 -7.14 -15.42
N ALA A 67 -2.98 -7.62 -14.82
CA ALA A 67 -1.88 -8.25 -15.57
C ALA A 67 -2.32 -9.53 -16.30
N LEU A 68 -3.25 -10.29 -15.73
CA LEU A 68 -3.84 -11.46 -16.37
C LEU A 68 -4.70 -11.06 -17.58
N ASN A 69 -5.54 -10.04 -17.44
CA ASN A 69 -6.36 -9.52 -18.55
C ASN A 69 -5.51 -8.92 -19.68
N GLU A 70 -4.36 -8.37 -19.35
CA GLU A 70 -3.39 -7.84 -20.33
C GLU A 70 -2.49 -8.94 -20.92
N GLY A 71 -2.55 -10.18 -20.41
CA GLY A 71 -1.69 -11.29 -20.85
C GLY A 71 -0.21 -11.13 -20.46
N THR A 72 0.11 -10.18 -19.59
CA THR A 72 1.49 -9.83 -19.19
C THR A 72 1.89 -10.43 -17.84
N PHE A 73 1.01 -11.23 -17.23
CA PHE A 73 1.25 -11.80 -15.92
C PHE A 73 2.36 -12.85 -15.93
N SER A 74 3.38 -12.64 -15.09
CA SER A 74 4.41 -13.61 -14.78
C SER A 74 4.54 -13.73 -13.27
N LEU A 75 4.36 -14.95 -12.75
CA LEU A 75 4.54 -15.26 -11.32
C LEU A 75 5.96 -14.92 -10.87
N TYR A 76 6.96 -15.31 -11.65
CA TYR A 76 8.36 -15.04 -11.35
C TYR A 76 8.63 -13.53 -11.24
N ALA A 77 8.21 -12.76 -12.25
CA ALA A 77 8.41 -11.31 -12.25
C ALA A 77 7.63 -10.61 -11.13
N PHE A 78 6.43 -11.11 -10.78
CA PHE A 78 5.63 -10.61 -9.67
C PHE A 78 6.37 -10.78 -8.33
N TYR A 79 6.86 -11.98 -8.03
CA TYR A 79 7.60 -12.25 -6.80
C TYR A 79 8.93 -11.51 -6.76
N LEU A 80 9.64 -11.38 -7.89
CA LEU A 80 10.88 -10.59 -7.98
C LEU A 80 10.69 -9.12 -7.62
N ARG A 81 9.66 -8.46 -8.18
CA ARG A 81 9.33 -7.07 -7.84
C ARG A 81 9.00 -6.90 -6.36
N ARG A 82 8.35 -7.90 -5.77
CA ARG A 82 7.94 -7.90 -4.37
C ARG A 82 9.15 -8.16 -3.45
N ALA A 83 10.03 -9.10 -3.80
CA ALA A 83 11.29 -9.36 -3.11
C ALA A 83 12.19 -8.13 -3.14
N LYS A 84 12.39 -7.49 -4.30
CA LYS A 84 13.19 -6.25 -4.43
C LYS A 84 12.66 -5.10 -3.55
N ARG A 85 11.37 -5.10 -3.22
CA ARG A 85 10.76 -4.08 -2.34
C ARG A 85 10.83 -4.44 -0.85
N LEU A 86 10.92 -5.71 -0.50
CA LEU A 86 10.93 -6.20 0.89
C LEU A 86 12.34 -6.44 1.42
N LEU A 87 13.26 -6.84 0.54
CA LEU A 87 14.65 -7.04 0.91
C LEU A 87 15.33 -5.68 1.09
N PRO A 88 16.10 -5.49 2.17
CA PRO A 88 16.94 -4.31 2.31
C PRO A 88 17.92 -4.26 1.14
N ALA A 89 18.20 -3.07 0.62
CA ALA A 89 19.32 -2.85 -0.28
C ALA A 89 20.61 -3.05 0.53
N ALA A 90 21.06 -4.30 0.59
CA ALA A 90 22.38 -4.65 1.09
C ALA A 90 23.44 -4.33 0.03
#